data_AF-A0A4Y2CMW0-F1
#
_entry.id   AF-A0A4Y2CMW0-F1
#
_cell.length_a   1.000
_cell.length_b   1.000
_cell.length_c   1.000
_cell.angle_alpha   90.00
_cell.angle_beta   90.00
_cell.angle_gamma   90.00
#
_symmetry.space_group_name_H-M   'P 1'
#
loop_
_entity.id
_entity.type
_entity.pdbx_description
1 polymer ?
#
loop_
_entity_poly.entity_id
_entity_poly.type
_entity_poly.pdbx_seq_one_letter_code
_entity_poly.pdbx_strand_id
1 'polypeptide(L)'
;MLANLFTELDTSTDHIIAFPDTLISRSNFCEIFLSDFSFQNKAHPAFLIKDLFEEVVYKEFQDYHIIATDASKSHYFTSIAGISNLQSFVYRIHPINSIFTAEALAICQALDELSVTDKNLLLLTDSYSVLQALKCLTIKSTKVIHRLAGKILVRKNFHQKISLVWTPGHSLIQWNEKADLLAKTVTESHPY
;
A
#
# COMPACT_ATOMS: atom_id res chain seq x y z
N MET A 1 27.71 7.21 -16.52
CA MET A 1 27.68 7.92 -17.81
C MET A 1 27.07 9.33 -17.66
N LEU A 2 27.36 10.04 -16.56
CA LEU A 2 26.97 11.45 -16.34
C LEU A 2 28.18 12.34 -15.96
N ALA A 3 29.30 11.74 -15.54
CA ALA A 3 30.50 12.48 -15.14
C ALA A 3 31.10 13.35 -16.25
N ASN A 4 30.86 13.02 -17.53
CA ASN A 4 31.38 13.76 -18.68
C ASN A 4 30.43 14.84 -19.23
N LEU A 5 29.24 15.02 -18.63
CA LEU A 5 28.29 16.05 -19.11
C LEU A 5 28.48 17.40 -18.40
N PHE A 6 29.22 17.43 -17.29
CA PHE A 6 29.37 18.62 -16.44
C PHE A 6 30.70 19.35 -16.65
N THR A 7 31.62 18.81 -17.45
CA THR A 7 32.91 19.45 -17.75
C THR A 7 32.80 20.67 -18.67
N GLU A 8 31.64 20.91 -19.29
CA GLU A 8 31.38 22.07 -20.16
C GLU A 8 30.77 23.28 -19.43
N LEU A 9 30.34 23.10 -18.17
CA LEU A 9 29.78 24.17 -17.36
C LEU A 9 30.91 24.72 -16.49
N ASP A 10 31.43 25.89 -16.86
CA ASP A 10 32.47 26.64 -16.12
C ASP A 10 31.90 27.27 -14.83
N THR A 11 31.13 26.49 -14.07
CA THR A 11 30.42 26.90 -12.86
C THR A 11 30.81 26.00 -11.70
N SER A 12 31.03 26.61 -10.53
CA SER A 12 31.25 25.85 -9.30
C SER A 12 30.08 24.90 -9.06
N THR A 13 30.38 23.66 -8.67
CA THR A 13 29.38 22.65 -8.30
C THR A 13 28.46 23.14 -7.18
N ASP A 14 28.91 24.09 -6.37
CA ASP A 14 28.12 24.76 -5.31
C ASP A 14 26.99 25.67 -5.83
N HIS A 15 26.97 25.98 -7.13
CA HIS A 15 25.94 26.83 -7.77
C HIS A 15 24.97 26.04 -8.66
N ILE A 16 25.14 24.71 -8.71
CA ILE A 16 24.24 23.84 -9.46
C ILE A 16 23.16 23.38 -8.49
N ILE A 17 21.92 23.82 -8.71
CA ILE A 17 20.76 23.16 -8.12
C ILE A 17 20.64 21.80 -8.82
N ALA A 18 21.33 20.79 -8.28
CA ALA A 18 21.08 19.42 -8.65
C ALA A 18 19.66 19.10 -8.14
N PHE A 19 18.78 18.68 -9.06
CA PHE A 19 17.64 17.91 -8.60
C PHE A 19 18.20 16.72 -7.84
N PRO A 20 17.70 16.43 -6.63
CA PRO A 20 18.15 15.23 -5.94
C PRO A 20 18.05 14.07 -6.92
N ASP A 21 19.09 13.23 -6.98
CA ASP A 21 19.12 11.99 -7.77
C ASP A 21 17.97 11.02 -7.39
N THR A 22 17.03 11.45 -6.56
CA THR A 22 15.68 10.94 -6.41
C THR A 22 14.83 11.09 -7.67
N LEU A 23 15.40 10.97 -8.87
CA LEU A 23 14.72 10.18 -9.90
C LEU A 23 14.60 8.79 -9.29
N ILE A 24 13.57 8.60 -8.44
CA ILE A 24 13.28 7.45 -7.59
C ILE A 24 14.13 6.30 -8.10
N SER A 25 15.33 6.17 -7.52
CA SER A 25 16.24 5.13 -7.95
C SER A 25 15.38 3.88 -7.95
N ARG A 26 15.38 3.14 -9.07
CA ARG A 26 14.67 1.85 -9.22
C ARG A 26 15.02 0.85 -8.11
N SER A 27 15.84 1.22 -7.12
CA SER A 27 15.87 0.65 -5.79
C SER A 27 14.45 0.39 -5.27
N ASN A 28 14.14 -0.88 -5.07
CA ASN A 28 12.95 -1.37 -4.40
C ASN A 28 12.82 -0.66 -3.04
N PHE A 29 11.98 0.37 -2.96
CA PHE A 29 11.76 1.14 -1.73
C PHE A 29 10.76 0.44 -0.80
N CYS A 30 10.07 -0.57 -1.29
CA CYS A 30 9.32 -1.57 -0.52
C CYS A 30 9.30 -2.88 -1.28
N GLU A 31 8.94 -3.95 -0.57
CA GLU A 31 8.68 -5.26 -1.17
C GLU A 31 7.20 -5.31 -1.56
N ILE A 32 6.90 -5.75 -2.79
CA ILE A 32 5.53 -5.84 -3.31
C ILE A 32 5.32 -7.24 -3.86
N PHE A 33 4.42 -7.99 -3.23
CA PHE A 33 4.10 -9.37 -3.55
C PHE A 33 2.73 -9.46 -4.23
N LEU A 34 2.71 -9.79 -5.51
CA LEU A 34 1.49 -9.84 -6.34
C LEU A 34 1.06 -11.28 -6.65
N SER A 35 2.02 -12.20 -6.77
CA SER A 35 1.78 -13.60 -7.13
C SER A 35 2.92 -14.50 -6.64
N ASP A 36 3.57 -14.08 -5.57
CA ASP A 36 4.80 -14.62 -5.04
C ASP A 36 4.52 -15.75 -4.04
N PHE A 37 3.31 -15.79 -3.49
CA PHE A 37 2.86 -16.81 -2.54
C PHE A 37 1.71 -17.66 -3.08
N SER A 38 1.68 -18.94 -2.70
CA SER A 38 0.65 -19.89 -3.18
C SER A 38 -0.78 -19.50 -2.82
N PHE A 39 -0.99 -18.81 -1.69
CA PHE A 39 -2.32 -18.33 -1.29
C PHE A 39 -2.88 -17.25 -2.25
N GLN A 40 -2.03 -16.61 -3.05
CA GLN A 40 -2.46 -15.58 -4.01
C GLN A 40 -3.12 -16.19 -5.26
N ASN A 41 -3.07 -17.52 -5.43
CA ASN A 41 -3.80 -18.14 -6.53
C ASN A 41 -5.31 -18.25 -6.22
N LYS A 42 -6.12 -17.39 -6.88
CA LYS A 42 -7.59 -17.38 -6.76
C LYS A 42 -8.27 -18.67 -7.20
N ALA A 43 -7.59 -19.54 -7.93
CA ALA A 43 -8.15 -20.83 -8.34
C ALA A 43 -8.23 -21.83 -7.18
N HIS A 44 -7.52 -21.59 -6.07
CA HIS A 44 -7.60 -22.44 -4.89
C HIS A 44 -8.94 -22.24 -4.15
N PRO A 45 -9.47 -23.28 -3.49
CA PRO A 45 -10.58 -23.13 -2.56
C PRO A 45 -10.25 -22.16 -1.42
N ALA A 46 -11.23 -21.39 -0.96
CA ALA A 46 -11.02 -20.34 0.06
C ALA A 46 -10.40 -20.88 1.37
N PHE A 47 -10.78 -22.07 1.83
CA PHE A 47 -10.17 -22.68 3.02
C PHE A 47 -8.66 -22.92 2.83
N LEU A 48 -8.25 -23.38 1.65
CA LEU A 48 -6.85 -23.61 1.33
C LEU A 48 -6.08 -22.29 1.22
N ILE A 49 -6.69 -21.25 0.63
CA ILE A 49 -6.08 -19.91 0.60
C ILE A 49 -5.82 -19.40 2.02
N LYS A 50 -6.81 -19.52 2.92
CA LYS A 50 -6.65 -19.14 4.32
C LYS A 50 -5.49 -19.87 4.99
N ASP A 51 -5.43 -21.19 4.87
CA ASP A 51 -4.40 -22.01 5.54
C ASP A 51 -2.99 -21.70 4.99
N LEU A 52 -2.86 -21.54 3.67
CA LEU A 52 -1.61 -21.13 3.03
C LEU A 52 -1.18 -19.72 3.43
N PHE A 53 -2.13 -18.79 3.61
CA PHE A 53 -1.84 -17.45 4.08
C PHE A 53 -1.30 -17.48 5.52
N GLU A 54 -1.94 -18.23 6.42
CA GLU A 54 -1.51 -18.39 7.81
C GLU A 54 -0.11 -19.01 7.89
N GLU A 55 0.19 -20.00 7.04
CA GLU A 55 1.52 -20.60 6.91
C GLU A 55 2.58 -19.57 6.47
N VAL A 56 2.28 -18.77 5.43
CA VAL A 56 3.22 -17.74 4.95
C VAL A 56 3.46 -16.66 6.00
N VAL A 57 2.40 -16.19 6.67
CA VAL A 57 2.55 -15.20 7.74
C VAL A 57 3.42 -15.74 8.86
N TYR A 58 3.22 -17.00 9.25
CA TYR A 58 4.03 -17.64 10.29
C TYR A 58 5.51 -17.80 9.89
N LYS A 59 5.80 -18.14 8.62
CA LYS A 59 7.17 -18.41 8.16
C LYS A 59 7.95 -17.15 7.80
N GLU A 60 7.32 -16.22 7.09
CA GLU A 60 8.01 -15.09 6.45
C GLU A 60 7.77 -13.76 7.19
N PHE A 61 6.69 -13.64 7.97
CA PHE A 61 6.23 -12.37 8.54
C PHE A 61 5.89 -12.45 10.03
N GLN A 62 6.46 -13.39 10.78
CA GLN A 62 6.14 -13.64 12.19
C GLN A 62 6.27 -12.39 13.07
N ASP A 63 7.30 -11.58 12.83
CA ASP A 63 7.60 -10.38 13.62
C ASP A 63 7.00 -9.09 13.06
N TYR A 64 6.26 -9.18 11.96
CA TYR A 64 5.66 -8.02 11.31
C TYR A 64 4.37 -7.60 12.01
N HIS A 65 4.11 -6.30 12.04
CA HIS A 65 2.82 -5.73 12.39
C HIS A 65 1.90 -5.78 11.17
N ILE A 66 0.83 -6.57 11.27
CA ILE A 66 -0.12 -6.77 10.18
C ILE A 66 -1.14 -5.63 10.17
N ILE A 67 -1.31 -5.04 9.01
CA ILE A 67 -2.34 -4.04 8.73
C ILE A 67 -3.06 -4.47 7.47
N ALA A 68 -4.39 -4.50 7.49
CA ALA A 68 -5.21 -4.68 6.29
C ALA A 68 -5.98 -3.42 5.97
N THR A 69 -6.15 -3.15 4.68
CA THR A 69 -6.87 -1.99 4.17
C THR A 69 -7.80 -2.38 3.06
N ASP A 70 -8.90 -1.66 2.97
CA ASP A 70 -9.90 -1.83 1.91
C ASP A 70 -10.60 -0.50 1.64
N ALA A 71 -11.20 -0.36 0.46
CA ALA A 71 -12.09 0.73 0.14
C ALA A 71 -13.39 0.24 -0.49
N SER A 72 -14.48 0.96 -0.21
CA SER A 72 -15.79 0.64 -0.78
C SER A 72 -16.35 1.85 -1.52
N LYS A 73 -17.05 1.60 -2.63
CA LYS A 73 -17.67 2.64 -3.44
C LYS A 73 -19.08 2.22 -3.87
N SER A 74 -20.06 3.03 -3.50
CA SER A 74 -21.44 2.98 -4.01
C SER A 74 -21.70 4.16 -4.96
N HIS A 75 -22.95 4.30 -5.39
CA HIS A 75 -23.39 5.47 -6.18
C HIS A 75 -23.26 6.79 -5.41
N TYR A 76 -23.38 6.76 -4.08
CA TYR A 76 -23.47 7.96 -3.26
C TYR A 76 -22.24 8.20 -2.40
N PHE A 77 -21.57 7.13 -1.99
CA PHE A 77 -20.48 7.20 -1.03
C PHE A 77 -19.26 6.46 -1.53
N THR A 78 -18.10 6.98 -1.13
CA THR A 78 -16.83 6.25 -1.19
C THR A 78 -16.27 6.25 0.22
N SER A 79 -15.78 5.12 0.70
CA SER A 79 -15.15 4.97 2.00
C SER A 79 -13.79 4.30 1.88
N ILE A 80 -12.99 4.49 2.92
CA ILE A 80 -11.73 3.78 3.14
C ILE A 80 -11.75 3.21 4.55
N ALA A 81 -11.13 2.06 4.73
CA ALA A 81 -10.95 1.44 6.04
C ALA A 81 -9.57 0.83 6.17
N GLY A 82 -9.12 0.71 7.42
CA GLY A 82 -7.94 -0.05 7.76
C GLY A 82 -8.06 -0.62 9.15
N ILE A 83 -7.43 -1.77 9.37
CA ILE A 83 -7.44 -2.49 10.64
C ILE A 83 -6.09 -3.13 10.92
N SER A 84 -5.68 -3.07 12.17
CA SER A 84 -4.57 -3.86 12.74
C SER A 84 -5.06 -4.61 13.99
N ASN A 85 -4.15 -5.32 14.66
CA ASN A 85 -4.48 -5.96 15.94
C ASN A 85 -4.69 -4.95 17.09
N LEU A 86 -4.29 -3.69 16.91
CA LEU A 86 -4.36 -2.66 17.94
C LEU A 86 -5.59 -1.76 17.77
N GLN A 87 -5.88 -1.35 16.54
CA GLN A 87 -6.96 -0.41 16.25
C GLN A 87 -7.42 -0.48 14.79
N SER A 88 -8.47 0.26 14.48
CA SER A 88 -9.03 0.38 13.13
C SER A 88 -9.52 1.80 12.87
N PHE A 89 -9.59 2.19 11.60
CA PHE A 89 -10.24 3.42 11.16
C PHE A 89 -11.23 3.14 10.04
N VAL A 90 -12.25 4.00 9.91
CA VAL A 90 -13.15 4.06 8.76
C VAL A 90 -13.48 5.52 8.46
N TYR A 91 -13.30 5.94 7.21
CA TYR A 91 -13.60 7.30 6.79
C TYR A 91 -14.42 7.33 5.50
N ARG A 92 -15.37 8.26 5.41
CA ARG A 92 -15.97 8.67 4.14
C ARG A 92 -15.04 9.65 3.43
N ILE A 93 -14.80 9.42 2.15
CA ILE A 93 -14.12 10.37 1.27
C ILE A 93 -15.10 10.87 0.22
N HIS A 94 -14.73 11.96 -0.46
CA HIS A 94 -15.61 12.54 -1.47
C HIS A 94 -15.95 11.51 -2.56
N PRO A 95 -17.24 11.35 -2.96
CA PRO A 95 -17.68 10.30 -3.88
C PRO A 95 -17.12 10.44 -5.30
N ILE A 96 -16.50 11.58 -5.63
CA ILE A 96 -15.76 11.76 -6.90
C ILE A 96 -14.55 10.83 -7.03
N ASN A 97 -14.00 10.34 -5.90
CA ASN A 97 -12.83 9.47 -5.93
C ASN A 97 -13.19 8.11 -6.55
N SER A 98 -12.37 7.65 -7.49
CA SER A 98 -12.45 6.29 -8.01
C SER A 98 -12.11 5.27 -6.93
N ILE A 99 -12.51 4.02 -7.13
CA ILE A 99 -12.12 2.92 -6.24
C ILE A 99 -10.59 2.82 -6.13
N PHE A 100 -9.88 2.93 -7.26
CA PHE A 100 -8.41 2.95 -7.29
C PHE A 100 -7.80 4.03 -6.38
N THR A 101 -8.34 5.26 -6.42
CA THR A 101 -7.86 6.34 -5.56
C THR A 101 -8.19 6.08 -4.10
N ALA A 102 -9.38 5.54 -3.81
CA ALA A 102 -9.80 5.19 -2.46
C ALA A 102 -8.89 4.12 -1.85
N GLU A 103 -8.61 3.04 -2.58
CA GLU A 103 -7.68 1.98 -2.17
C GLU A 103 -6.28 2.53 -1.83
N ALA A 104 -5.72 3.35 -2.72
CA ALA A 104 -4.41 3.96 -2.47
C ALA A 104 -4.43 4.92 -1.26
N LEU A 105 -5.56 5.60 -1.03
CA LEU A 105 -5.75 6.44 0.16
C LEU A 105 -5.93 5.62 1.44
N ALA A 106 -6.58 4.45 1.39
CA ALA A 106 -6.70 3.53 2.51
C ALA A 106 -5.32 3.09 3.00
N ILE A 107 -4.44 2.70 2.08
CA ILE A 107 -3.04 2.37 2.39
C ILE A 107 -2.29 3.60 2.95
N CYS A 108 -2.48 4.78 2.36
CA CYS A 108 -1.87 6.00 2.88
C CYS A 108 -2.29 6.28 4.34
N GLN A 109 -3.57 6.12 4.64
CA GLN A 109 -4.13 6.40 5.96
C GLN A 109 -3.67 5.35 6.98
N ALA A 110 -3.61 4.08 6.58
CA ALA A 110 -3.05 3.02 7.38
C ALA A 110 -1.58 3.27 7.74
N LEU A 111 -0.79 3.77 6.80
CA LEU A 111 0.58 4.17 7.10
C LEU A 111 0.64 5.33 8.10
N ASP A 112 -0.36 6.20 8.19
CA ASP A 112 -0.37 7.32 9.14
C ASP A 112 -0.84 6.88 10.53
N GLU A 113 -1.94 6.15 10.62
CA GLU A 113 -2.60 5.84 11.90
C GLU A 113 -2.26 4.46 12.46
N LEU A 114 -2.02 3.46 11.62
CA LEU A 114 -1.90 2.07 12.06
C LEU A 114 -0.45 1.59 12.18
N SER A 115 0.52 2.37 11.70
CA SER A 115 1.94 2.00 11.81
C SER A 115 2.44 2.10 13.24
N VAL A 116 3.18 1.08 13.68
CA VAL A 116 3.97 1.10 14.92
C VAL A 116 5.43 1.44 14.62
N THR A 117 6.24 1.93 15.55
CA THR A 117 7.65 2.30 15.27
C THR A 117 8.61 1.12 15.32
N ASP A 118 8.33 0.13 16.17
CA ASP A 118 9.32 -0.87 16.58
C ASP A 118 9.20 -2.20 15.82
N LYS A 119 8.34 -2.26 14.80
CA LYS A 119 8.12 -3.46 13.97
C LYS A 119 8.09 -3.12 12.50
N ASN A 120 8.50 -4.08 11.66
CA ASN A 120 8.24 -3.99 10.22
C ASN A 120 6.74 -4.14 9.94
N LEU A 121 6.27 -3.61 8.82
CA LEU A 121 4.84 -3.59 8.48
C LEU A 121 4.53 -4.56 7.35
N LEU A 122 3.51 -5.39 7.57
CA LEU A 122 2.89 -6.23 6.54
C LEU A 122 1.55 -5.59 6.17
N LEU A 123 1.49 -4.91 5.04
CA LEU A 123 0.26 -4.27 4.55
C LEU A 123 -0.45 -5.19 3.55
N LEU A 124 -1.67 -5.58 3.90
CA LEU A 124 -2.56 -6.40 3.10
C LEU A 124 -3.60 -5.52 2.39
N THR A 125 -3.76 -5.72 1.09
CA THR A 125 -4.78 -5.05 0.27
C THR A 125 -5.20 -5.97 -0.87
N ASP A 126 -6.48 -5.97 -1.23
CA ASP A 126 -6.97 -6.70 -2.39
C ASP A 126 -6.83 -5.90 -3.71
N SER A 127 -6.34 -4.66 -3.63
CA SER A 127 -6.15 -3.78 -4.76
C SER A 127 -4.88 -4.08 -5.54
N TYR A 128 -4.95 -5.12 -6.37
CA TYR A 128 -3.87 -5.48 -7.31
C TYR A 128 -3.42 -4.27 -8.15
N SER A 129 -4.37 -3.44 -8.57
CA SER A 129 -4.12 -2.28 -9.42
C SER A 129 -3.23 -1.22 -8.75
N VAL A 130 -3.43 -0.95 -7.45
CA VAL A 130 -2.61 0.01 -6.70
C VAL A 130 -1.19 -0.51 -6.52
N LEU A 131 -1.05 -1.79 -6.16
CA LEU A 131 0.25 -2.44 -6.00
C LEU A 131 1.03 -2.48 -7.32
N GLN A 132 0.36 -2.81 -8.43
CA GLN A 132 0.95 -2.75 -9.77
C GLN A 132 1.39 -1.33 -10.14
N ALA A 133 0.58 -0.31 -9.84
CA ALA A 133 0.91 1.08 -10.10
C ALA A 133 2.12 1.57 -9.29
N LEU A 134 2.28 1.08 -8.05
CA LEU A 134 3.48 1.32 -7.23
C LEU A 134 4.71 0.62 -7.80
N LYS A 135 4.59 -0.63 -8.22
CA LYS A 135 5.68 -1.41 -8.82
C LYS A 135 6.16 -0.77 -10.14
N CYS A 136 5.24 -0.16 -10.89
CA CYS A 136 5.50 0.58 -12.12
C CYS A 136 5.54 2.10 -11.91
N LEU A 137 5.99 2.58 -10.75
CA LEU A 137 6.04 4.00 -10.43
C LEU A 137 6.90 4.78 -11.43
N THR A 138 6.34 5.83 -12.03
CA THR A 138 7.02 6.75 -12.93
C THR A 138 6.64 8.19 -12.61
N ILE A 139 7.31 9.17 -13.20
CA ILE A 139 6.94 10.60 -13.08
C ILE A 139 5.52 10.91 -13.59
N LYS A 140 4.94 10.04 -14.41
CA LYS A 140 3.58 10.18 -14.95
C LYS A 140 2.52 9.49 -14.09
N SER A 141 2.93 8.80 -13.02
CA SER A 141 1.99 8.14 -12.11
C SER A 141 1.03 9.15 -11.47
N THR A 142 -0.13 8.67 -11.04
CA THR A 142 -1.12 9.53 -10.42
C THR A 142 -0.61 10.11 -9.10
N LYS A 143 -1.10 11.30 -8.73
CA LYS A 143 -0.67 12.00 -7.50
C LYS A 143 -0.85 11.15 -6.23
N VAL A 144 -1.90 10.31 -6.18
CA VAL A 144 -2.14 9.42 -5.03
C VAL A 144 -1.07 8.33 -4.90
N ILE A 145 -0.57 7.81 -6.03
CA ILE A 145 0.51 6.81 -6.04
C ILE A 145 1.85 7.46 -5.64
N HIS A 146 2.11 8.69 -6.10
CA HIS A 146 3.26 9.46 -5.60
C HIS A 146 3.17 9.74 -4.10
N ARG A 147 1.99 10.10 -3.59
CA ARG A 147 1.76 10.31 -2.15
C ARG A 147 2.05 9.03 -1.37
N LEU A 148 1.54 7.89 -1.83
CA LEU A 148 1.78 6.59 -1.20
C LEU A 148 3.27 6.22 -1.21
N ALA A 149 3.94 6.36 -2.36
CA ALA A 149 5.38 6.12 -2.46
C ALA A 149 6.19 7.01 -1.51
N GLY A 150 5.83 8.30 -1.40
CA GLY A 150 6.45 9.22 -0.46
C GLY A 150 6.31 8.78 1.00
N LYS A 151 5.12 8.32 1.41
CA LYS A 151 4.91 7.78 2.76
C LYS A 151 5.76 6.55 3.03
N ILE A 152 5.83 5.62 2.09
CA ILE A 152 6.66 4.42 2.21
C ILE A 152 8.14 4.80 2.33
N LEU A 153 8.60 5.76 1.54
CA LEU A 153 9.99 6.25 1.59
C LEU A 153 10.32 6.86 2.95
N VAL A 154 9.41 7.64 3.53
CA VAL A 154 9.58 8.18 4.89
C VAL A 154 9.79 7.05 5.91
N ARG A 155 8.97 5.99 5.86
CA ARG A 155 9.12 4.84 6.76
C ARG A 155 10.43 4.09 6.54
N LYS A 156 10.84 3.89 5.29
CA LYS A 156 12.15 3.31 4.95
C LYS A 156 13.31 4.11 5.55
N ASN A 157 13.22 5.45 5.55
CA ASN A 157 14.24 6.32 6.14
C ASN A 157 14.32 6.18 7.68
N PHE A 158 13.25 5.69 8.33
CA PHE A 158 13.24 5.30 9.74
C PHE A 158 13.64 3.82 9.96
N HIS A 159 14.30 3.19 8.99
CA HIS A 159 14.72 1.79 9.01
C HIS A 159 13.59 0.77 9.19
N GLN A 160 12.35 1.18 8.92
CA GLN A 160 11.18 0.31 8.98
C GLN A 160 10.94 -0.34 7.62
N LYS A 161 10.98 -1.69 7.55
CA LYS A 161 10.64 -2.40 6.32
C LYS A 161 9.12 -2.43 6.13
N ILE A 162 8.71 -2.26 4.87
CA ILE A 162 7.32 -2.37 4.45
C ILE A 162 7.23 -3.44 3.38
N SER A 163 6.39 -4.44 3.64
CA SER A 163 6.02 -5.49 2.72
C SER A 163 4.53 -5.33 2.37
N LEU A 164 4.25 -5.04 1.11
CA LEU A 164 2.90 -4.90 0.57
C LEU A 164 2.51 -6.20 -0.11
N VAL A 165 1.43 -6.82 0.36
CA VAL A 165 0.99 -8.13 -0.11
C VAL A 165 -0.40 -8.02 -0.66
N TRP A 166 -0.56 -8.44 -1.91
CA TRP A 166 -1.88 -8.57 -2.50
C TRP A 166 -2.63 -9.77 -1.89
N THR A 167 -3.85 -9.55 -1.41
CA THR A 167 -4.73 -10.59 -0.88
C THR A 167 -5.93 -10.81 -1.81
N PRO A 168 -6.28 -12.05 -2.16
CA PRO A 168 -7.50 -12.29 -2.92
C PRO A 168 -8.72 -11.93 -2.07
N GLY A 169 -9.64 -11.11 -2.59
CA GLY A 169 -10.91 -10.83 -1.92
C GLY A 169 -11.79 -12.09 -1.76
N HIS A 170 -12.61 -12.11 -0.71
CA HIS A 170 -13.54 -13.22 -0.38
C HIS A 170 -12.85 -14.58 -0.20
N SER A 171 -11.69 -14.59 0.44
CA SER A 171 -10.81 -15.76 0.57
C SER A 171 -10.72 -16.32 1.98
N LEU A 172 -11.61 -15.90 2.89
CA LEU A 172 -11.61 -16.26 4.32
C LEU A 172 -10.35 -15.80 5.07
N ILE A 173 -9.51 -14.95 4.46
CA ILE A 173 -8.44 -14.25 5.16
C ILE A 173 -9.08 -13.19 6.06
N GLN A 174 -9.19 -13.51 7.34
CA GLN A 174 -9.88 -12.71 8.35
C GLN A 174 -9.48 -11.22 8.39
N TRP A 175 -8.23 -10.89 8.09
CA TRP A 175 -7.77 -9.50 7.99
C TRP A 175 -8.43 -8.73 6.84
N ASN A 176 -8.49 -9.36 5.66
CA ASN A 176 -9.10 -8.79 4.47
C ASN A 176 -10.61 -8.66 4.63
N GLU A 177 -11.28 -9.71 5.09
CA GLU A 177 -12.74 -9.70 5.30
C GLU A 177 -13.17 -8.63 6.32
N LYS A 178 -12.37 -8.40 7.36
CA LYS A 178 -12.64 -7.34 8.35
C LYS A 178 -12.47 -5.94 7.75
N ALA A 179 -11.43 -5.71 6.95
CA ALA A 179 -11.24 -4.43 6.28
C ALA A 179 -12.40 -4.13 5.30
N ASP A 180 -12.79 -5.12 4.50
CA ASP A 180 -13.94 -5.05 3.57
C ASP A 180 -15.25 -4.73 4.29
N LEU A 181 -15.54 -5.44 5.38
CA LEU A 181 -16.73 -5.18 6.18
C LEU A 181 -16.73 -3.75 6.76
N LEU A 182 -15.60 -3.28 7.28
CA LEU A 182 -15.46 -1.93 7.81
C LEU A 182 -15.70 -0.86 6.73
N ALA A 183 -15.12 -1.04 5.53
CA ALA A 183 -15.32 -0.12 4.43
C ALA A 183 -16.79 -0.07 4.00
N LYS A 184 -17.47 -1.22 3.91
CA LYS A 184 -18.89 -1.31 3.51
C LYS A 184 -19.85 -0.73 4.54
N THR A 185 -19.57 -0.89 5.83
CA THR A 185 -20.44 -0.41 6.94
C THR A 185 -20.85 1.05 6.78
N VAL A 186 -19.93 1.90 6.32
CA VAL A 186 -20.14 3.34 6.20
C VAL A 186 -20.61 3.75 4.79
N THR A 187 -20.46 2.88 3.80
CA THR A 187 -20.91 3.11 2.41
C THR A 187 -22.36 2.67 2.18
N GLU A 188 -22.84 1.70 2.94
CA GLU A 188 -24.20 1.16 2.86
C GLU A 188 -25.17 1.76 3.89
N SER A 189 -24.64 2.43 4.92
CA SER A 189 -25.46 3.18 5.86
C SER A 189 -26.09 4.39 5.17
N HIS A 190 -27.41 4.29 4.95
CA HIS A 190 -28.21 5.37 4.39
C HIS A 190 -28.08 6.63 5.27
N PRO A 191 -27.86 7.82 4.67
CA PRO A 191 -28.17 9.05 5.38
C PRO A 191 -29.69 9.06 5.56
N TYR A 192 -30.15 9.28 6.78
CA TYR A 192 -31.55 9.57 7.08
C TYR A 192 -32.09 10.69 6.20
#